data_AF-A0A4P7L0Y8-F1
#
_entry.id   AF-A0A4P7L0Y8-F1
#
_cell.length_a   1.000
_cell.length_b   1.000
_cell.length_c   1.000
_cell.angle_alpha   90.00
_cell.angle_beta   90.00
_cell.angle_gamma   90.00
#
_symmetry.space_group_name_H-M   'P 1'
#
loop_
_entity.id
_entity.type
_entity.pdbx_description
1 polymer ?
#
loop_
_entity_poly.entity_id
_entity_poly.type
_entity_poly.pdbx_seq_one_letter_code
_entity_poly.pdbx_strand_id
1 'polypeptide(L)'
;MKKSKDEIKSYVSSPQSLISFIKNSSDHWLIKDLDAKYIFVNSSAFNFFRFPKKFNPEGKSDREVPTEICEELWPEFLKNDKKAIEENTKIISIAIHHYGKGNRGELVPHLAEQIPLYDKKNKIIGLVGHGRRLDLPNLLYYINRLNRKTIQFDAPNNTFTKKRTRSYFLGTTTANC
;
A
#
# COMPACT_ATOMS: atom_id res chain seq x y z
N MET A 1 24.74 24.70 1.69
CA MET A 1 24.76 25.12 3.11
C MET A 1 24.25 23.99 3.99
N LYS A 2 24.97 23.65 5.06
CA LYS A 2 24.56 22.62 6.02
C LYS A 2 23.68 23.30 7.07
N LYS A 3 22.42 22.89 7.21
CA LYS A 3 21.52 23.44 8.24
C LYS A 3 21.99 23.02 9.63
N SER A 4 21.79 23.88 10.63
CA SER A 4 22.10 23.56 12.02
C SER A 4 21.16 22.48 12.56
N LYS A 5 21.55 21.80 13.65
CA LYS A 5 20.67 20.79 14.29
C LYS A 5 19.36 21.42 14.79
N ASP A 6 19.41 22.67 15.25
CA ASP A 6 18.24 23.37 15.79
C ASP A 6 17.29 23.83 14.69
N GLU A 7 17.83 24.23 13.53
CA GLU A 7 17.03 24.50 12.33
C GLU A 7 16.30 23.24 11.84
N ILE A 8 16.97 22.09 11.85
CA ILE A 8 16.36 20.81 11.48
C ILE A 8 15.25 20.45 12.47
N LYS A 9 15.50 20.56 13.78
CA LYS A 9 14.49 20.32 14.82
C LYS A 9 13.26 21.21 14.65
N SER A 10 13.47 22.52 14.48
CA SER A 10 12.39 23.46 14.25
C SER A 10 11.56 23.11 13.01
N TYR A 11 12.21 22.72 11.91
CA TYR A 11 11.52 22.31 10.69
C TYR A 11 10.68 21.04 10.89
N VAL A 12 11.24 19.99 11.49
CA VAL A 12 10.54 18.68 11.66
C VAL A 12 9.40 18.73 12.67
N SER A 13 9.32 19.76 13.51
CA SER A 13 8.19 19.99 14.41
C SER A 13 6.95 20.58 13.71
N SER A 14 7.03 20.88 12.41
CA SER A 14 5.90 21.44 11.65
C SER A 14 5.15 20.35 10.85
N PRO A 15 3.82 20.46 10.66
CA PRO A 15 3.10 19.59 9.72
C PRO A 15 3.66 19.68 8.29
N GLN A 16 4.22 20.82 7.92
CA GLN A 16 4.76 21.08 6.58
C GLN A 16 5.95 20.17 6.25
N SER A 17 6.77 19.79 7.23
CA SER A 17 7.88 18.87 7.00
C SER A 17 7.40 17.47 6.62
N LEU A 18 6.30 17.00 7.24
CA LEU A 18 5.69 15.71 6.92
C LEU A 18 5.04 15.73 5.54
N ILE A 19 4.32 16.80 5.21
CA ILE A 19 3.76 17.01 3.86
C ILE A 19 4.87 17.00 2.81
N SER A 20 5.97 17.73 3.07
CA SER A 20 7.13 17.75 2.18
C SER A 20 7.77 16.37 2.04
N PHE A 21 7.91 15.62 3.14
CA PHE A 21 8.45 14.27 3.12
C PHE A 21 7.61 13.34 2.24
N ILE A 22 6.30 13.29 2.46
CA ILE A 22 5.37 12.43 1.71
C ILE A 22 5.34 12.80 0.22
N LYS A 23 5.30 14.10 -0.10
CA LYS A 23 5.28 14.59 -1.49
C LYS A 23 6.54 14.24 -2.28
N ASN A 24 7.70 14.21 -1.62
CA ASN A 24 8.99 13.91 -2.25
C ASN A 24 9.45 12.45 -2.09
N SER A 25 8.70 11.63 -1.37
CA SER A 25 9.01 10.22 -1.20
C SER A 25 8.95 9.47 -2.54
N SER A 26 9.91 8.57 -2.75
CA SER A 26 9.87 7.60 -3.86
C SER A 26 8.80 6.53 -3.64
N ASP A 27 8.35 6.35 -2.41
CA ASP A 27 7.31 5.39 -2.06
C ASP A 27 5.93 5.95 -2.42
N HIS A 28 4.98 5.06 -2.61
CA HIS A 28 3.61 5.37 -2.98
C HIS A 28 2.83 5.72 -1.71
N TRP A 29 2.26 6.92 -1.66
CA TRP A 29 1.45 7.38 -0.53
C TRP A 29 0.07 7.81 -1.00
N LEU A 30 -0.94 7.27 -0.34
CA LEU A 30 -2.35 7.53 -0.58
C LEU A 30 -3.02 7.83 0.77
N ILE A 31 -3.99 8.73 0.78
CA ILE A 31 -4.90 8.88 1.92
C ILE A 31 -6.31 8.76 1.39
N LYS A 32 -7.14 7.99 2.09
CA LYS A 32 -8.57 7.85 1.80
C LYS A 32 -9.41 8.20 3.02
N ASP A 33 -10.62 8.68 2.78
CA ASP A 33 -11.63 8.82 3.82
C ASP A 33 -12.29 7.47 4.17
N LEU A 34 -13.27 7.49 5.07
CA LEU A 34 -14.00 6.30 5.51
C LEU A 34 -14.90 5.69 4.41
N ASP A 35 -15.21 6.46 3.35
CA ASP A 35 -15.96 5.98 2.19
C ASP A 35 -15.05 5.42 1.10
N ALA A 36 -13.76 5.18 1.43
CA ALA A 36 -12.72 4.73 0.52
C ALA A 36 -12.50 5.66 -0.69
N LYS A 37 -12.72 6.97 -0.50
CA LYS A 37 -12.43 7.99 -1.53
C LYS A 37 -11.10 8.65 -1.27
N TYR A 38 -10.35 8.90 -2.32
CA TYR A 38 -9.04 9.55 -2.23
C TYR A 38 -9.15 10.99 -1.69
N ILE A 39 -8.33 11.30 -0.69
CA ILE A 39 -8.07 12.65 -0.19
C ILE A 39 -6.72 13.16 -0.69
N PHE A 40 -5.75 12.24 -0.84
CA PHE A 40 -4.41 12.60 -1.27
C PHE A 40 -3.75 11.43 -2.00
N VAL A 41 -2.96 11.76 -3.03
CA VAL A 41 -2.10 10.86 -3.79
C VAL A 41 -0.79 11.58 -4.06
N ASN A 42 0.35 11.01 -3.65
CA ASN A 42 1.64 11.62 -3.97
C ASN A 42 2.04 11.37 -5.43
N SER A 43 3.02 12.12 -5.94
CA SER A 43 3.47 12.00 -7.33
C SER A 43 3.99 10.60 -7.68
N SER A 44 4.60 9.88 -6.73
CA SER A 44 5.07 8.52 -6.98
C SER A 44 3.91 7.55 -7.20
N ALA A 45 2.92 7.56 -6.29
CA ALA A 45 1.69 6.79 -6.44
C ALA A 45 0.92 7.17 -7.72
N PHE A 46 0.83 8.47 -8.03
CA PHE A 46 0.16 8.95 -9.24
C PHE A 46 0.75 8.31 -10.51
N ASN A 47 2.08 8.24 -10.58
CA ASN A 47 2.77 7.61 -11.71
C ASN A 47 2.65 6.08 -11.70
N PHE A 48 2.70 5.46 -10.52
CA PHE A 48 2.58 4.01 -10.35
C PHE A 48 1.23 3.48 -10.84
N PHE A 49 0.14 4.11 -10.39
CA PHE A 49 -1.23 3.79 -10.81
C PHE A 49 -1.51 4.21 -12.26
N ARG A 50 -0.58 4.93 -12.92
CA ARG A 50 -0.72 5.44 -14.30
C ARG A 50 -1.96 6.32 -14.47
N PHE A 51 -2.27 7.16 -13.48
CA PHE A 51 -3.36 8.11 -13.60
C PHE A 51 -3.19 9.00 -14.86
N PRO A 52 -4.27 9.32 -15.60
CA PRO A 52 -4.18 10.25 -16.72
C PRO A 52 -3.62 11.60 -16.28
N LYS A 53 -2.78 12.25 -17.10
CA LYS A 53 -1.99 13.45 -16.73
C LYS A 53 -2.76 14.61 -16.07
N LYS A 54 -4.06 14.74 -16.33
CA LYS A 54 -4.94 15.79 -15.78
C LYS A 54 -6.06 15.25 -14.90
N PHE A 55 -6.02 13.97 -14.56
CA PHE A 55 -7.02 13.36 -13.70
C PHE A 55 -6.80 13.82 -12.25
N ASN A 56 -7.88 14.23 -11.59
CA ASN A 56 -7.86 14.50 -10.16
C ASN A 56 -8.48 13.31 -9.42
N PRO A 57 -7.70 12.54 -8.64
CA PRO A 57 -8.25 11.44 -7.86
C PRO A 57 -9.09 11.89 -6.66
N GLU A 58 -8.94 13.14 -6.19
CA GLU A 58 -9.63 13.61 -4.99
C GLU A 58 -11.16 13.44 -5.09
N GLY A 59 -11.76 12.84 -4.06
CA GLY A 59 -13.17 12.52 -3.97
C GLY A 59 -13.63 11.30 -4.78
N LYS A 60 -12.72 10.60 -5.49
CA LYS A 60 -13.01 9.40 -6.27
C LYS A 60 -12.71 8.12 -5.49
N SER A 61 -13.51 7.09 -5.70
CA SER A 61 -13.20 5.72 -5.27
C SER A 61 -12.31 5.00 -6.30
N ASP A 62 -11.68 3.89 -5.91
CA ASP A 62 -10.92 3.05 -6.86
C ASP A 62 -11.75 2.65 -8.09
N ARG A 63 -13.04 2.39 -7.92
CA ARG A 63 -13.96 2.04 -9.02
C ARG A 63 -14.13 3.17 -10.06
N GLU A 64 -13.95 4.42 -9.66
CA GLU A 64 -14.11 5.60 -10.52
C GLU A 64 -12.79 6.04 -11.17
N VAL A 65 -11.68 5.40 -10.82
CA VAL A 65 -10.35 5.72 -11.35
C VAL A 65 -10.11 4.95 -12.66
N PRO A 66 -9.91 5.64 -13.80
CA PRO A 66 -9.74 5.00 -15.11
C PRO A 66 -8.30 4.53 -15.30
N THR A 67 -7.90 3.52 -14.54
CA THR A 67 -6.57 2.89 -14.64
C THR A 67 -6.71 1.38 -14.63
N GLU A 68 -5.85 0.69 -15.39
CA GLU A 68 -5.86 -0.77 -15.52
C GLU A 68 -5.84 -1.48 -14.16
N ILE A 69 -5.01 -1.00 -13.23
CA ILE A 69 -4.92 -1.55 -11.87
C ILE A 69 -6.21 -1.39 -11.08
N CYS A 70 -6.88 -0.23 -11.20
CA CYS A 70 -8.13 0.01 -10.51
C CYS A 70 -9.28 -0.78 -11.15
N GLU A 71 -9.32 -0.89 -12.48
CA GLU A 71 -10.30 -1.73 -13.19
C GLU A 71 -10.20 -3.19 -12.75
N GLU A 72 -8.98 -3.70 -12.56
CA GLU A 72 -8.72 -5.08 -12.15
C GLU A 72 -8.96 -5.33 -10.65
N LEU A 73 -8.52 -4.42 -9.77
CA LEU A 73 -8.34 -4.69 -8.33
C LEU A 73 -9.18 -3.83 -7.38
N TRP A 74 -10.07 -2.96 -7.88
CA TRP A 74 -10.90 -2.14 -7.01
C TRP A 74 -11.70 -2.93 -5.95
N PRO A 75 -12.24 -4.15 -6.21
CA PRO A 75 -12.96 -4.90 -5.19
C PRO A 75 -12.05 -5.31 -4.02
N GLU A 76 -10.83 -5.75 -4.32
CA GLU A 76 -9.82 -6.15 -3.34
C GLU A 76 -9.33 -4.96 -2.52
N PHE A 77 -9.11 -3.82 -3.17
CA PHE A 77 -8.74 -2.58 -2.46
C PHE A 77 -9.83 -2.18 -1.47
N LEU A 78 -11.10 -2.15 -1.90
CA LEU A 78 -12.21 -1.82 -1.02
C LEU A 78 -12.36 -2.82 0.13
N LYS A 79 -12.17 -4.12 -0.13
CA LYS A 79 -12.23 -5.16 0.90
C LYS A 79 -11.14 -4.97 1.94
N ASN A 80 -9.91 -4.70 1.52
CA ASN A 80 -8.78 -4.51 2.42
C ASN A 80 -8.92 -3.21 3.23
N ASP A 81 -9.40 -2.13 2.60
CA ASP A 81 -9.65 -0.86 3.28
C ASP A 81 -10.71 -1.04 4.38
N LYS A 82 -11.83 -1.72 4.08
CA LYS A 82 -12.86 -2.06 5.07
C LYS A 82 -12.31 -2.91 6.21
N LYS A 83 -11.58 -3.98 5.89
CA LYS A 83 -10.99 -4.87 6.89
C LYS A 83 -10.04 -4.11 7.82
N ALA A 84 -9.20 -3.24 7.29
CA ALA A 84 -8.27 -2.43 8.09
C ALA A 84 -9.02 -1.53 9.09
N ILE A 85 -10.10 -0.89 8.64
CA ILE A 85 -10.93 -0.01 9.47
C ILE A 85 -11.71 -0.81 10.52
N GLU A 86 -12.40 -1.87 10.12
CA GLU A 86 -13.25 -2.70 11.00
C GLU A 86 -12.45 -3.41 12.08
N GLU A 87 -11.30 -3.98 11.73
CA GLU A 87 -10.42 -4.69 12.66
C GLU A 87 -9.46 -3.74 13.41
N ASN A 88 -9.47 -2.44 13.07
CA ASN A 88 -8.54 -1.44 13.59
C ASN A 88 -7.08 -1.92 13.56
N THR A 89 -6.70 -2.53 12.44
CA THR A 89 -5.38 -3.15 12.25
C THR A 89 -4.85 -2.82 10.87
N LYS A 90 -3.53 -2.83 10.71
CA LYS A 90 -2.94 -2.67 9.39
C LYS A 90 -3.09 -3.96 8.58
N ILE A 91 -3.44 -3.81 7.31
CA ILE A 91 -3.46 -4.91 6.34
C ILE A 91 -2.20 -4.80 5.48
N ILE A 92 -1.52 -5.93 5.26
CA ILE A 92 -0.29 -5.99 4.47
C ILE A 92 -0.49 -6.98 3.33
N SER A 93 -0.15 -6.54 2.12
CA SER A 93 -0.17 -7.36 0.92
C SER A 93 1.12 -7.19 0.12
N ILE A 94 1.49 -8.23 -0.62
CA ILE A 94 2.45 -8.15 -1.71
C ILE A 94 1.69 -8.36 -3.01
N ALA A 95 1.74 -7.35 -3.87
CA ALA A 95 1.22 -7.40 -5.22
C ALA A 95 2.37 -7.53 -6.21
N ILE A 96 2.20 -8.36 -7.23
CA ILE A 96 3.19 -8.53 -8.30
C ILE A 96 2.52 -8.17 -9.60
N HIS A 97 3.07 -7.17 -10.27
CA HIS A 97 2.42 -6.60 -11.44
C HIS A 97 3.45 -5.93 -12.35
N HIS A 98 3.00 -5.56 -13.54
CA HIS A 98 3.78 -4.82 -14.55
C HIS A 98 3.72 -3.29 -14.38
N TYR A 99 2.97 -2.79 -13.40
CA TYR A 99 2.88 -1.36 -13.09
C TYR A 99 4.17 -0.80 -12.49
N GLY A 100 4.36 0.52 -12.59
CA GLY A 100 5.55 1.23 -12.13
C GLY A 100 6.20 2.10 -13.21
N LYS A 101 6.79 3.22 -12.78
CA LYS A 101 7.46 4.17 -13.68
C LYS A 101 8.64 3.50 -14.39
N GLY A 102 8.59 3.44 -15.73
CA GLY A 102 9.64 2.86 -16.55
C GLY A 102 9.60 1.33 -16.68
N ASN A 103 8.64 0.65 -16.03
CA ASN A 103 8.45 -0.79 -16.20
C ASN A 103 7.74 -1.07 -17.54
N ARG A 104 8.37 -1.88 -18.39
CA ARG A 104 7.93 -2.19 -19.77
C ARG A 104 7.47 -3.63 -19.98
N GLY A 105 7.19 -4.36 -18.89
CA GLY A 105 6.66 -5.73 -18.99
C GLY A 105 7.23 -6.71 -17.97
N GLU A 106 8.04 -6.26 -17.00
CA GLU A 106 8.57 -7.13 -15.97
C GLU A 106 7.60 -7.21 -14.78
N LEU A 107 7.45 -8.40 -14.20
CA LEU A 107 6.72 -8.57 -12.95
C LEU A 107 7.59 -8.06 -11.80
N VAL A 108 7.12 -7.00 -11.12
CA VAL A 108 7.85 -6.39 -9.99
C VAL A 108 7.00 -6.50 -8.72
N PRO A 109 7.54 -7.06 -7.63
CA PRO A 109 6.81 -7.16 -6.38
C PRO A 109 6.79 -5.81 -5.67
N HIS A 110 5.64 -5.46 -5.13
CA HIS A 110 5.43 -4.28 -4.30
C HIS A 110 4.78 -4.70 -2.99
N LEU A 111 5.32 -4.19 -1.88
CA LEU A 111 4.64 -4.23 -0.60
C LEU A 111 3.60 -3.12 -0.60
N ALA A 112 2.38 -3.43 -0.17
CA ALA A 112 1.31 -2.47 0.05
C ALA A 112 0.75 -2.66 1.46
N GLU A 113 0.62 -1.55 2.19
CA GLU A 113 0.07 -1.49 3.53
C GLU A 113 -1.14 -0.54 3.54
N GLN A 114 -2.21 -0.98 4.17
CA GLN A 114 -3.40 -0.19 4.47
C GLN A 114 -3.42 0.03 5.98
N ILE A 115 -3.24 1.28 6.41
CA ILE A 115 -3.02 1.64 7.81
C ILE A 115 -4.15 2.57 8.26
N PRO A 116 -4.91 2.26 9.33
CA PRO A 116 -5.93 3.18 9.83
C PRO A 116 -5.34 4.55 10.19
N LEU A 117 -6.03 5.62 9.81
CA LEU A 117 -5.67 7.00 10.14
C LEU A 117 -6.51 7.47 11.32
N TYR A 118 -5.86 8.03 12.34
CA TYR A 118 -6.50 8.45 13.58
C TYR A 118 -6.53 9.96 13.75
N ASP A 119 -7.59 10.48 14.37
CA ASP A 119 -7.63 11.84 14.88
C ASP A 119 -6.96 11.96 16.26
N LYS A 120 -6.95 13.18 16.81
CA LYS A 120 -6.40 13.49 18.14
C LYS A 120 -7.11 12.78 19.32
N LYS A 121 -8.28 12.18 19.07
CA LYS A 121 -9.05 11.40 20.05
C LYS A 121 -8.91 9.89 19.83
N ASN A 122 -7.94 9.46 19.00
CA ASN A 122 -7.73 8.08 18.58
C ASN A 122 -8.93 7.45 17.86
N LYS A 123 -9.80 8.26 17.24
CA LYS A 123 -10.87 7.75 16.38
C LYS A 123 -10.34 7.58 14.96
N ILE A 124 -10.67 6.45 14.33
CA ILE A 124 -10.37 6.23 12.91
C ILE A 124 -11.17 7.24 12.08
N ILE A 125 -10.46 8.00 11.24
CA ILE A 125 -11.03 9.03 10.34
C ILE A 125 -10.76 8.74 8.87
N GLY A 126 -10.07 7.65 8.57
CA GLY A 126 -9.73 7.25 7.21
C GLY A 126 -8.61 6.23 7.21
N LEU A 127 -7.85 6.21 6.11
CA LEU A 127 -6.83 5.22 5.86
C LEU A 127 -5.63 5.84 5.15
N VAL A 128 -4.43 5.39 5.51
CA VAL A 128 -3.17 5.70 4.84
C VAL A 128 -2.74 4.46 4.07
N GLY A 129 -2.66 4.59 2.75
CA GLY A 129 -2.04 3.61 1.88
C GLY A 129 -0.55 3.90 1.74
N HIS A 130 0.29 2.91 2.00
CA HIS A 130 1.73 2.99 1.80
C HIS A 130 2.20 1.83 0.92
N GLY A 131 2.83 2.14 -0.20
CA GLY A 131 3.34 1.14 -1.13
C GLY A 131 4.82 1.37 -1.45
N ARG A 132 5.60 0.30 -1.57
CA ARG A 132 7.00 0.40 -2.00
C ARG A 132 7.42 -0.80 -2.83
N ARG A 133 8.31 -0.55 -3.80
CA ARG A 133 8.94 -1.62 -4.58
C ARG A 133 9.78 -2.51 -3.68
N LEU A 134 9.68 -3.81 -3.86
CA LEU A 134 10.55 -4.79 -3.23
C LEU A 134 11.65 -5.19 -4.22
N ASP A 135 12.90 -4.94 -3.87
CA ASP A 135 14.04 -5.39 -4.65
C ASP A 135 14.49 -6.78 -4.16
N LEU A 136 13.62 -7.77 -4.41
CA LEU A 136 13.77 -9.15 -3.94
C LEU A 136 13.71 -10.13 -5.13
N PRO A 137 14.80 -10.26 -5.92
CA PRO A 137 14.83 -11.15 -7.07
C PRO A 137 14.51 -12.61 -6.71
N ASN A 138 14.91 -13.06 -5.52
CA ASN A 138 14.60 -14.40 -5.03
C ASN A 138 13.10 -14.60 -4.77
N LEU A 139 12.37 -13.56 -4.34
CA LEU A 139 10.93 -13.65 -4.12
C LEU A 139 10.20 -13.92 -5.44
N LEU A 140 10.60 -13.23 -6.52
CA LEU A 140 10.05 -13.46 -7.86
C LEU A 140 10.26 -14.89 -8.34
N TYR A 141 11.45 -15.47 -8.10
CA TYR A 141 11.73 -16.87 -8.43
C TYR A 141 10.73 -17.84 -7.75
N TYR A 142 10.51 -17.68 -6.45
CA TYR A 142 9.58 -18.56 -5.73
C TYR A 142 8.13 -18.35 -6.14
N ILE A 143 7.72 -17.11 -6.39
CA ILE A 143 6.33 -16.83 -6.74
C ILE A 143 5.98 -17.34 -8.15
N ASN A 144 6.89 -17.18 -9.12
CA ASN A 144 6.74 -17.80 -10.45
C ASN A 144 6.63 -19.32 -10.34
N ARG A 145 7.48 -19.96 -9.51
CA ARG A 145 7.41 -21.41 -9.28
C ARG A 145 6.09 -21.85 -8.63
N LEU A 146 5.46 -20.99 -7.84
CA LEU A 146 4.20 -21.28 -7.15
C LEU A 146 2.95 -20.87 -7.94
N ASN A 147 3.11 -20.24 -9.11
CA ASN A 147 2.04 -19.71 -9.97
C ASN A 147 1.06 -18.79 -9.21
N ARG A 148 1.57 -17.87 -8.39
CA ARG A 148 0.78 -16.89 -7.63
C ARG A 148 1.03 -15.47 -8.16
N LYS A 149 0.02 -14.61 -8.13
CA LYS A 149 0.16 -13.17 -8.48
C LYS A 149 0.16 -12.26 -7.25
N THR A 150 -0.35 -12.74 -6.12
CA THR A 150 -0.48 -11.98 -4.87
C THR A 150 -0.18 -12.87 -3.66
N ILE A 151 0.35 -12.25 -2.59
CA ILE A 151 0.52 -12.86 -1.27
C ILE A 151 -0.03 -11.89 -0.24
N GLN A 152 -0.98 -12.31 0.58
CA GLN A 152 -1.49 -11.53 1.70
C GLN A 152 -0.93 -12.11 3.00
N PHE A 153 -0.47 -11.25 3.91
CA PHE A 153 -0.05 -11.67 5.24
C PHE A 153 -1.17 -11.32 6.22
N ASP A 154 -1.67 -12.34 6.92
CA ASP A 154 -2.45 -12.09 8.13
C ASP A 154 -1.48 -11.63 9.23
N ALA A 155 -1.90 -10.64 10.01
CA ALA A 155 -1.10 -10.14 11.13
C ALA A 155 -0.73 -11.31 12.06
N PRO A 156 0.47 -11.31 12.67
CA PRO A 156 0.84 -12.36 13.60
C PRO A 156 -0.11 -12.30 14.80
N ASN A 157 -0.99 -13.29 14.92
CA ASN A 157 -1.57 -13.63 16.21
C ASN A 157 -0.39 -13.88 17.19
N ASN A 158 -0.54 -13.46 18.45
CA ASN A 158 0.48 -13.52 19.52
C ASN A 158 1.01 -14.94 19.86
N THR A 159 0.84 -15.93 18.99
CA THR A 159 1.20 -17.34 19.16
C THR A 159 2.54 -17.74 18.55
N PHE A 160 3.44 -16.80 18.25
CA PHE A 160 4.82 -17.14 17.91
C PHE A 160 5.67 -17.41 19.16
N THR A 161 5.38 -18.52 19.84
CA THR A 161 6.32 -19.12 20.80
C THR A 161 7.39 -19.93 20.07
N LYS A 162 8.63 -19.74 20.52
CA LYS A 162 9.95 -20.08 19.94
C LYS A 162 10.24 -21.56 19.58
N LYS A 163 9.26 -22.43 19.37
CA LYS A 163 9.49 -23.84 19.00
C LYS A 163 8.42 -24.37 18.03
N ARG A 164 8.35 -23.79 16.83
CA ARG A 164 7.85 -24.43 15.60
C ARG A 164 7.96 -23.45 14.43
N THR A 165 9.14 -23.34 13.84
CA THR A 165 9.27 -22.85 12.45
C THR A 165 8.80 -23.97 11.52
N ARG A 166 7.50 -24.29 11.58
CA ARG A 166 6.81 -25.05 10.54
C ARG A 166 6.17 -24.01 9.65
N SER A 167 6.55 -24.02 8.39
CA SER A 167 5.96 -23.23 7.31
C SER A 167 4.44 -23.16 7.47
N TYR A 168 3.93 -22.00 7.84
CA TYR A 168 2.51 -21.69 7.68
C TYR A 168 2.32 -21.26 6.23
N PHE A 169 2.27 -22.29 5.39
CA PHE A 169 1.79 -22.26 4.02
C PHE A 169 0.52 -23.12 4.07
N LEU A 170 -0.68 -22.53 4.21
CA LEU A 170 -1.95 -23.27 4.23
C LEU A 170 -3.16 -22.36 4.00
N GLY A 171 -4.03 -22.83 3.09
CA GLY A 171 -5.29 -22.22 2.66
C GLY A 171 -5.53 -22.39 1.14
N THR A 172 -5.36 -23.58 0.54
CA THR A 172 -6.41 -24.61 0.23
C THR A 172 -7.66 -24.08 -0.49
N THR A 173 -7.72 -24.24 -1.83
CA THR A 173 -8.63 -25.14 -2.64
C THR A 173 -10.04 -24.57 -2.85
N THR A 174 -10.62 -24.57 -4.05
CA THR A 174 -10.88 -25.73 -4.93
C THR A 174 -10.74 -25.42 -6.43
N ALA A 175 -10.13 -26.36 -7.13
CA ALA A 175 -10.43 -26.61 -8.54
C ALA A 175 -11.77 -27.36 -8.62
N ASN A 176 -12.62 -27.02 -9.58
CA ASN A 176 -13.64 -27.90 -10.11
C ASN A 176 -13.73 -27.65 -11.62
N CYS A 177 -13.71 -28.77 -12.35
CA CYS A 177 -13.72 -29.00 -13.80
C CYS A 177 -12.39 -28.75 -14.53
#